data_AF-A0A351AWH3-F1
#
_entry.id   AF-A0A351AWH3-F1
#
_cell.length_a   1.000
_cell.length_b   1.000
_cell.length_c   1.000
_cell.angle_alpha   90.00
_cell.angle_beta   90.00
_cell.angle_gamma   90.00
#
_symmetry.space_group_name_H-M   'P 1'
#
loop_
_entity.id
_entity.type
_entity.pdbx_description
1 polymer ?
#
loop_
_entity_poly.entity_id
_entity_poly.type
_entity_poly.pdbx_seq_one_letter_code
_entity_poly.pdbx_strand_id
1 'polypeptide(L)'
;MKNIEKYIDHTLLKPDATEAAIGKVCAEAIEHGFKSVCVNPARIAFAAKQLEGTGVLPCCVVGFPLGATFSKVKAFEAETAIVNGAKEVDMVINIGAAKDGNWELVESDIAAV
;
A
#
# COMPACT_ATOMS: atom_id res chain seq x y z
N MET A 1 13.73 18.87 -10.83
CA MET A 1 12.38 18.94 -10.22
C MET A 1 12.50 19.67 -8.89
N LYS A 2 11.61 20.62 -8.60
CA LYS A 2 11.50 21.16 -7.22
C LYS A 2 10.69 20.16 -6.39
N ASN A 3 11.03 19.98 -5.12
CA ASN A 3 10.33 19.15 -4.13
C ASN A 3 10.19 17.65 -4.50
N ILE A 4 11.28 17.01 -4.92
CA ILE A 4 11.28 15.60 -5.32
C ILE A 4 10.82 14.66 -4.19
N GLU A 5 11.08 15.03 -2.93
CA GLU A 5 10.68 14.27 -1.74
C GLU A 5 9.15 14.03 -1.68
N LYS A 6 8.35 14.95 -2.22
CA LYS A 6 6.88 14.83 -2.26
C LYS A 6 6.35 13.87 -3.34
N TYR A 7 7.24 13.23 -4.09
CA TYR A 7 6.93 12.21 -5.09
C TYR A 7 7.49 10.83 -4.71
N ILE A 8 8.00 10.67 -3.48
CA ILE A 8 8.62 9.42 -3.03
C ILE A 8 7.71 8.72 -2.03
N ASP A 9 7.40 7.47 -2.35
CA ASP A 9 6.78 6.50 -1.45
C ASP A 9 7.88 5.58 -0.90
N HIS A 10 8.28 5.81 0.35
CA HIS A 10 9.39 5.07 0.95
C HIS A 10 8.93 3.66 1.33
N THR A 11 9.46 2.66 0.63
CA THR A 11 8.80 1.36 0.52
C THR A 11 9.59 0.24 1.20
N LEU A 12 8.92 -0.56 2.02
CA LEU A 12 9.47 -1.81 2.57
C LEU A 12 8.43 -2.94 2.54
N LEU A 13 8.49 -3.74 1.48
CA LEU A 13 7.57 -4.86 1.21
C LEU A 13 8.24 -6.25 1.33
N LYS A 14 9.47 -6.32 1.86
CA LYS A 14 10.12 -7.62 2.08
C LYS A 14 9.29 -8.46 3.08
N PRO A 15 9.10 -9.76 2.83
CA PRO A 15 8.24 -10.60 3.67
C PRO A 15 8.80 -10.80 5.08
N ASP A 16 10.11 -10.60 5.28
CA ASP A 16 10.80 -10.69 6.56
C ASP A 16 10.94 -9.34 7.29
N ALA A 17 10.31 -8.27 6.79
CA ALA A 17 10.35 -6.96 7.41
C ALA A 17 9.74 -6.98 8.83
N THR A 18 10.59 -6.69 9.83
CA THR A 18 10.21 -6.58 11.24
C THR A 18 9.67 -5.19 11.57
N GLU A 19 8.97 -5.03 12.70
CA GLU A 19 8.51 -3.70 13.15
C GLU A 19 9.66 -2.71 13.34
N ALA A 20 10.83 -3.17 13.82
CA ALA A 20 12.01 -2.33 13.93
C ALA A 20 12.47 -1.78 12.57
N ALA A 21 12.41 -2.60 11.52
CA ALA A 21 12.72 -2.18 10.16
C ALA A 21 11.66 -1.19 9.63
N ILE A 22 10.36 -1.45 9.88
CA ILE A 22 9.28 -0.51 9.51
C ILE A 22 9.45 0.83 10.23
N GLY A 23 9.76 0.82 11.53
CA GLY A 23 9.95 2.03 12.31
C GLY A 23 11.12 2.88 11.80
N LYS A 24 12.20 2.23 11.36
CA LYS A 24 13.32 2.91 10.70
C LYS A 24 12.87 3.60 9.40
N VAL A 25 12.13 2.92 8.54
CA VAL A 25 11.61 3.48 7.28
C VAL A 25 10.65 4.65 7.56
N CYS A 26 9.78 4.54 8.57
CA CYS A 26 8.94 5.65 9.01
C CYS A 26 9.76 6.86 9.45
N ALA A 27 10.80 6.65 10.28
CA ALA A 27 11.66 7.72 10.75
C ALA A 27 12.39 8.43 9.60
N GLU A 28 12.95 7.67 8.65
CA GLU A 28 13.60 8.21 7.45
C GLU A 28 12.62 9.03 6.59
N ALA A 29 11.39 8.55 6.43
CA ALA A 29 10.36 9.27 5.66
C ALA A 29 9.96 10.59 6.33
N ILE A 30 9.90 10.63 7.66
CA ILE A 30 9.66 11.87 8.42
C ILE A 30 10.85 12.83 8.27
N GLU A 31 12.08 12.33 8.46
CA GLU A 31 13.31 13.12 8.36
C GLU A 31 13.46 13.80 7.00
N HIS A 32 13.18 13.06 5.92
CA HIS A 32 13.31 13.56 4.56
C HIS A 32 12.03 14.21 4.02
N GLY A 33 10.94 14.19 4.78
CA GLY A 33 9.67 14.78 4.37
C GLY A 33 9.07 14.11 3.14
N PHE A 34 9.18 12.79 3.02
CA PHE A 34 8.60 12.02 1.91
C PHE A 34 7.07 12.07 1.88
N LYS A 35 6.48 11.60 0.79
CA LYS A 35 5.03 11.62 0.59
C LYS A 35 4.32 10.56 1.42
N SER A 36 4.78 9.32 1.31
CA SER A 36 4.17 8.18 1.99
C SER A 36 5.20 7.14 2.39
N VAL A 37 4.77 6.17 3.21
CA VAL A 37 5.48 4.94 3.51
C VAL A 37 4.61 3.77 3.08
N CYS A 38 5.11 2.95 2.15
CA CYS A 38 4.37 1.81 1.60
C CYS A 38 4.83 0.49 2.24
N VAL A 39 3.89 -0.24 2.84
CA VAL A 39 4.14 -1.47 3.60
C VAL A 39 3.12 -2.57 3.31
N ASN A 40 3.46 -3.80 3.69
CA ASN A 40 2.53 -4.93 3.64
C ASN A 40 1.38 -4.75 4.65
N PRO A 41 0.17 -5.30 4.40
CA PRO A 41 -1.01 -5.15 5.27
C PRO A 41 -0.76 -5.44 6.73
N ALA A 42 0.01 -6.50 7.05
CA ALA A 42 0.32 -6.87 8.43
C ALA A 42 1.11 -5.81 9.22
N ARG A 43 1.65 -4.78 8.55
CA ARG A 43 2.44 -3.69 9.15
C ARG A 43 1.73 -2.35 9.15
N ILE A 44 0.56 -2.23 8.51
CA ILE A 44 -0.07 -0.93 8.26
C ILE A 44 -0.49 -0.21 9.56
N ALA A 45 -1.05 -0.94 10.54
CA ALA A 45 -1.43 -0.38 11.82
C ALA A 45 -0.24 0.22 12.58
N PHE A 46 0.90 -0.49 12.55
CA PHE A 46 2.12 -0.01 13.17
C PHE A 46 2.65 1.23 12.44
N ALA A 47 2.74 1.20 11.11
CA ALA A 47 3.20 2.33 10.30
C ALA A 47 2.30 3.56 10.50
N ALA A 48 0.97 3.41 10.46
CA ALA A 48 0.02 4.49 10.68
C ALA A 48 0.21 5.16 12.05
N LYS A 49 0.45 4.37 13.10
CA LYS A 49 0.77 4.89 14.43
C LYS A 49 2.09 5.68 14.46
N GLN A 50 3.13 5.21 13.76
CA GLN A 50 4.42 5.92 13.72
C GLN A 50 4.34 7.25 12.96
N LEU A 51 3.43 7.36 11.98
CA LEU A 51 3.33 8.52 11.09
C LEU A 51 2.26 9.53 11.51
N GLU A 52 1.57 9.28 12.62
CA GLU A 52 0.50 10.15 13.12
C GLU A 52 0.98 11.59 13.35
N GLY A 53 0.27 12.56 12.76
CA GLY A 53 0.60 14.00 12.89
C GLY A 53 1.83 14.47 12.10
N THR A 54 2.52 13.59 11.36
CA THR A 54 3.75 13.95 10.64
C THR A 54 3.51 14.53 9.25
N GLY A 55 2.34 14.25 8.66
CA GLY A 55 2.01 14.60 7.28
C GLY A 55 2.50 13.60 6.23
N VAL A 56 3.25 12.56 6.62
CA VAL A 56 3.60 11.42 5.77
C VAL A 56 2.46 10.40 5.78
N LEU A 57 2.03 9.94 4.61
CA LEU A 57 0.87 9.05 4.49
C LEU A 57 1.25 7.57 4.68
N PRO A 58 0.50 6.77 5.46
CA PRO A 58 0.63 5.32 5.46
C PRO A 58 -0.05 4.73 4.20
N CYS A 59 0.74 4.10 3.32
CA CYS A 59 0.28 3.39 2.13
C CYS A 59 0.34 1.87 2.34
N CYS A 60 -0.67 1.14 1.85
CA CYS A 60 -0.77 -0.31 1.96
C CYS A 60 -0.96 -0.95 0.58
N VAL A 61 -0.25 -2.05 0.31
CA VAL A 61 -0.50 -2.86 -0.89
C VAL A 61 -1.67 -3.83 -0.70
N VAL A 62 -2.42 -4.13 -1.76
CA VAL A 62 -3.58 -5.05 -1.76
C VAL A 62 -3.52 -6.02 -2.95
N GLY A 63 -3.86 -7.29 -2.72
CA GLY A 63 -3.73 -8.36 -3.71
C GLY A 63 -2.29 -8.57 -4.20
N PHE A 64 -1.32 -8.13 -3.40
CA PHE A 64 0.09 -8.03 -3.78
C PHE A 64 0.87 -9.32 -3.53
N PRO A 65 1.90 -9.64 -4.35
CA PRO A 65 2.33 -8.93 -5.56
C PRO A 65 1.67 -9.42 -6.86
N LEU A 66 0.82 -10.45 -6.78
CA LEU A 66 0.43 -11.22 -7.96
C LEU A 66 -0.88 -10.76 -8.62
N GLY A 67 -1.77 -10.10 -7.88
CA GLY A 67 -3.08 -9.67 -8.36
C GLY A 67 -4.05 -10.82 -8.67
N ALA A 68 -3.66 -12.07 -8.42
CA ALA A 68 -4.37 -13.30 -8.78
C ALA A 68 -5.17 -13.89 -7.61
N THR A 69 -5.92 -13.03 -6.91
CA THR A 69 -6.88 -13.43 -5.87
C THR A 69 -8.28 -12.96 -6.26
N PHE A 70 -9.30 -13.31 -5.47
CA PHE A 70 -10.68 -12.90 -5.73
C PHE A 70 -10.89 -11.40 -5.48
N SER A 71 -11.67 -10.73 -6.32
CA SER A 71 -12.00 -9.30 -6.18
C SER A 71 -12.58 -8.96 -4.81
N LYS A 72 -13.49 -9.80 -4.30
CA LYS A 72 -14.05 -9.63 -2.94
C LYS A 72 -12.99 -9.72 -1.82
N VAL A 73 -11.90 -10.46 -2.04
CA VAL A 73 -10.80 -10.56 -1.08
C VAL A 73 -9.93 -9.32 -1.15
N LYS A 74 -9.69 -8.75 -2.35
CA LYS A 74 -9.01 -7.46 -2.50
C LYS A 74 -9.81 -6.34 -1.82
N ALA A 75 -11.12 -6.27 -2.08
CA ALA A 75 -12.01 -5.31 -1.45
C ALA A 75 -11.96 -5.38 0.10
N PHE A 76 -12.07 -6.60 0.64
CA PHE A 76 -11.98 -6.83 2.08
C PHE A 76 -10.60 -6.47 2.66
N GLU A 77 -9.52 -6.79 1.95
CA GLU A 77 -8.16 -6.43 2.36
C GLU A 77 -7.95 -4.91 2.37
N ALA A 78 -8.48 -4.19 1.36
CA ALA A 78 -8.45 -2.73 1.30
C ALA A 78 -9.26 -2.08 2.43
N GLU A 79 -10.50 -2.53 2.67
CA GLU A 79 -11.31 -2.07 3.79
C GLU A 79 -10.57 -2.30 5.13
N THR A 80 -9.99 -3.49 5.30
CA THR A 80 -9.22 -3.82 6.50
C THR A 80 -7.99 -2.92 6.65
N ALA A 81 -7.27 -2.62 5.57
CA ALA A 81 -6.13 -1.71 5.59
C ALA A 81 -6.54 -0.29 6.01
N ILE A 82 -7.66 0.23 5.47
CA ILE A 82 -8.21 1.55 5.81
C ILE A 82 -8.62 1.61 7.29
N VAL A 83 -9.31 0.59 7.79
CA VAL A 83 -9.66 0.47 9.22
C VAL A 83 -8.42 0.49 10.12
N ASN A 84 -7.32 -0.10 9.64
CA ASN A 84 -6.02 -0.09 10.33
C ASN A 84 -5.16 1.15 10.04
N GLY A 85 -5.74 2.19 9.42
CA GLY A 85 -5.12 3.50 9.32
C GLY A 85 -4.43 3.81 7.99
N ALA A 86 -4.52 2.94 6.98
CA ALA A 86 -4.07 3.28 5.62
C ALA A 86 -4.76 4.55 5.12
N LYS A 87 -4.01 5.39 4.41
CA LYS A 87 -4.53 6.58 3.71
C LYS A 87 -4.46 6.44 2.19
N GLU A 88 -3.65 5.50 1.71
CA GLU A 88 -3.51 5.14 0.30
C GLU A 88 -3.48 3.61 0.18
N VAL A 89 -3.97 3.09 -0.95
CA VAL A 89 -4.01 1.66 -1.27
C VAL A 89 -3.45 1.44 -2.67
N ASP A 90 -2.43 0.59 -2.77
CA ASP A 90 -1.79 0.19 -4.02
C ASP A 90 -2.17 -1.25 -4.37
N MET A 91 -3.19 -1.41 -5.22
CA MET A 91 -3.64 -2.75 -5.63
C MET A 91 -2.87 -3.29 -6.84
N VAL A 92 -2.77 -4.62 -6.95
CA VAL A 92 -2.32 -5.27 -8.20
C VAL A 92 -3.53 -5.71 -9.02
N ILE A 93 -3.60 -5.23 -10.27
CA ILE A 93 -4.59 -5.65 -11.28
C ILE A 93 -4.60 -7.17 -11.49
N ASN A 94 -5.72 -7.75 -11.90
CA ASN A 94 -5.74 -9.12 -12.40
C ASN A 94 -5.01 -9.23 -13.75
N ILE A 95 -3.69 -9.52 -13.69
CA ILE A 95 -2.81 -9.60 -14.86
C ILE A 95 -3.24 -10.71 -15.83
N GLY A 96 -3.74 -11.84 -15.31
CA GLY A 96 -4.25 -12.94 -16.14
C GLY A 96 -5.45 -12.49 -16.98
N ALA A 97 -6.45 -11.90 -16.33
CA ALA A 97 -7.64 -11.37 -17.02
C ALA A 97 -7.28 -10.31 -18.06
N ALA A 98 -6.34 -9.41 -17.76
CA ALA A 98 -5.88 -8.40 -18.71
C ALA A 98 -5.20 -9.04 -19.94
N LYS A 99 -4.38 -10.08 -19.75
CA LYS A 99 -3.73 -10.82 -20.84
C LYS A 99 -4.73 -11.63 -21.69
N ASP A 100 -5.80 -12.11 -21.08
CA ASP A 100 -6.90 -12.79 -21.77
C ASP A 100 -7.82 -11.80 -22.51
N GLY A 101 -7.62 -10.48 -22.36
CA GLY A 101 -8.48 -9.44 -22.92
C GLY A 101 -9.82 -9.30 -22.20
N ASN A 102 -9.98 -9.89 -21.02
CA ASN A 102 -11.19 -9.81 -20.20
C ASN A 102 -11.20 -8.51 -19.39
N TRP A 103 -11.44 -7.40 -20.08
CA TRP A 103 -11.47 -6.06 -19.48
C TRP A 103 -12.65 -5.85 -18.54
N GLU A 104 -13.76 -6.55 -18.74
CA GLU A 104 -14.91 -6.50 -17.82
C GLU A 104 -14.54 -7.04 -16.43
N LEU A 105 -13.80 -8.15 -16.36
CA LEU A 105 -13.29 -8.66 -15.09
C LEU A 105 -12.25 -7.72 -14.47
N VAL A 106 -11.36 -7.13 -15.26
CA VAL A 106 -10.38 -6.16 -14.76
C VAL A 106 -11.07 -4.93 -14.16
N GLU A 107 -12.04 -4.36 -14.87
CA GLU A 107 -12.77 -3.17 -14.43
C GLU A 107 -13.56 -3.46 -13.16
N SER A 108 -14.30 -4.57 -13.13
CA SER A 108 -15.07 -4.96 -11.94
C SER A 108 -14.19 -5.34 -10.75
N ASP A 109 -12.98 -5.87 -10.98
CA ASP A 109 -12.00 -6.17 -9.93
C ASP A 109 -11.44 -4.89 -9.29
N ILE A 110 -11.15 -3.86 -10.10
CA ILE A 110 -10.70 -2.55 -9.62
C ILE A 110 -11.84 -1.79 -8.94
N ALA A 111 -13.04 -1.76 -9.54
CA ALA A 111 -14.19 -1.05 -8.98
C ALA A 111 -14.68 -1.62 -7.64
N ALA A 112 -14.35 -2.87 -7.34
CA ALA A 112 -14.67 -3.50 -6.06
C ALA A 112 -13.75 -3.04 -4.92
N VAL A 113 -12.56 -2.52 -5.22
CA VAL A 113 -11.54 -2.05 -4.26
C VAL A 113 -11.73 -0.57 -3.97
#